data_AF-A0A8T7JK12-F1
#
_entry.id   AF-A0A8T7JK12-F1
#
_cell.length_a   1.000
_cell.length_b   1.000
_cell.length_c   1.000
_cell.angle_alpha   90.00
_cell.angle_beta   90.00
_cell.angle_gamma   90.00
#
_symmetry.space_group_name_H-M   'P 1'
#
loop_
_entity.id
_entity.type
_entity.pdbx_description
1 polymer ?
#
loop_
_entity_poly.entity_id
_entity_poly.type
_entity_poly.pdbx_seq_one_letter_code
_entity_poly.pdbx_strand_id
1 'polypeptide(L)' 'MKSQRVLLGVNIDHIATLRQARGTRYPDPVYGALVAEEAGADGITLHLREDR' A
#
# COMPACT_ATOMS: atom_id res chain seq x y z
N MET A 1 -32.81 -1.78 7.49
CA MET A 1 -31.70 -0.91 7.02
C MET A 1 -30.66 -1.80 6.35
N LYS A 2 -30.26 -1.54 5.11
CA LYS A 2 -29.09 -2.24 4.53
C LYS A 2 -27.85 -1.67 5.21
N SER A 3 -27.02 -2.54 5.81
CA SER A 3 -25.69 -2.14 6.26
C SER A 3 -24.89 -1.70 5.04
N GLN A 4 -24.39 -0.46 5.04
CA GLN A 4 -23.39 -0.04 4.05
C GLN A 4 -22.09 -0.77 4.37
N ARG A 5 -21.55 -1.48 3.37
CA ARG A 5 -20.25 -2.13 3.47
C ARG A 5 -19.18 -1.06 3.73
N VAL A 6 -18.42 -1.23 4.80
CA VAL A 6 -17.21 -0.42 5.06
C VAL A 6 -16.13 -0.87 4.09
N LEU A 7 -15.43 0.09 3.48
CA LEU A 7 -14.33 -0.18 2.55
C LEU A 7 -12.98 -0.05 3.26
N LEU A 8 -12.02 -0.90 2.90
CA LEU A 8 -10.66 -0.88 3.40
C LEU A 8 -9.69 -0.35 2.34
N GLY A 9 -9.05 0.78 2.64
CA GLY A 9 -7.87 1.26 1.92
C GLY A 9 -6.59 0.82 2.62
N VAL A 10 -5.64 0.22 1.90
CA VAL A 10 -4.34 -0.18 2.46
C VAL A 10 -3.26 0.82 2.06
N ASN A 11 -2.62 1.43 3.06
CA ASN A 11 -1.48 2.31 2.81
C ASN A 11 -0.17 1.51 2.65
N ILE A 12 0.57 1.74 1.57
CA ILE A 12 1.80 1.01 1.24
C ILE A 12 3.10 1.81 1.44
N ASP A 13 3.04 3.03 2.00
CA ASP A 13 4.19 3.94 2.13
C ASP A 13 5.35 3.34 2.94
N HIS A 14 5.02 2.48 3.91
CA HIS A 14 6.03 1.83 4.76
C HIS A 14 6.75 0.65 4.09
N ILE A 15 6.20 0.07 3.02
CA ILE A 15 6.96 -0.86 2.18
C ILE A 15 8.10 -0.10 1.50
N ALA A 16 7.81 1.09 0.97
CA ALA A 16 8.82 1.97 0.39
C ALA A 16 9.83 2.45 1.44
N THR A 17 9.38 2.72 2.68
CA THR A 17 10.28 3.08 3.79
C THR A 17 11.33 2.01 4.04
N LEU A 18 10.92 0.73 4.13
CA LEU A 18 11.85 -0.39 4.35
C LEU A 18 12.80 -0.57 3.15
N ARG A 19 12.29 -0.47 1.92
CA ARG A 19 13.11 -0.52 0.70
C ARG A 19 14.20 0.55 0.71
N GLN A 20 13.84 1.80 1.01
CA GLN A 20 14.76 2.92 0.99
C GLN A 20 15.78 2.89 2.12
N ALA A 21 15.46 2.28 3.26
CA ALA A 21 16.43 2.06 4.34
C ALA A 21 17.65 1.23 3.89
N ARG A 22 17.52 0.45 2.81
CA ARG A 22 18.60 -0.38 2.25
C ARG A 22 19.04 0.04 0.84
N GLY A 23 18.33 0.96 0.19
CA GLY A 23 18.61 1.39 -1.18
C GLY A 23 18.55 0.25 -2.21
N THR A 24 17.72 -0.76 -1.97
CA THR A 24 17.58 -1.92 -2.87
C THR A 24 16.25 -1.88 -3.64
N ARG A 25 16.00 -2.89 -4.49
CA ARG A 25 14.72 -3.05 -5.19
C ARG A 25 13.62 -3.69 -4.34
N TYR A 26 13.95 -4.24 -3.16
CA TYR A 26 13.01 -4.97 -2.33
C TYR A 26 12.92 -4.41 -0.89
N PRO A 27 11.77 -4.57 -0.22
CA PRO A 27 10.50 -5.02 -0.79
C PRO A 27 9.93 -4.03 -1.81
N ASP A 28 9.19 -4.52 -2.81
CA ASP A 28 8.59 -3.69 -3.85
C ASP A 28 7.17 -3.23 -3.41
N PRO A 29 6.92 -1.91 -3.27
CA PRO A 29 5.58 -1.38 -2.97
C PRO A 29 4.53 -1.77 -4.00
N VAL A 30 4.89 -1.93 -5.28
CA VAL A 30 3.95 -2.35 -6.33
C VAL A 30 3.48 -3.78 -6.07
N TYR A 31 4.41 -4.68 -5.76
CA TYR A 31 4.06 -6.04 -5.36
C TYR A 31 3.20 -6.05 -4.08
N GLY A 32 3.53 -5.20 -3.10
CA GLY A 32 2.72 -5.05 -1.89
C GLY A 32 1.29 -4.57 -2.14
N ALA A 33 1.08 -3.68 -3.11
CA ALA A 33 -0.23 -3.23 -3.53
C ALA A 33 -1.07 -4.39 -4.12
N LEU A 34 -0.48 -5.16 -5.04
CA LEU A 34 -1.14 -6.31 -5.66
C LEU A 34 -1.56 -7.36 -4.63
N VAL A 35 -0.66 -7.69 -3.69
CA VAL A 35 -0.97 -8.64 -2.60
C VAL A 35 -2.10 -8.10 -1.71
N ALA A 36 -2.14 -6.80 -1.43
CA ALA A 36 -3.21 -6.21 -0.62
C ALA A 36 -4.57 -6.27 -1.34
N GLU A 37 -4.63 -5.98 -2.64
CA GLU A 37 -5.85 -6.12 -3.45
C GLU A 37 -6.31 -7.58 -3.52
N GLU A 38 -5.40 -8.53 -3.78
CA GLU A 38 -5.70 -9.98 -3.77
C GLU A 38 -6.21 -10.46 -2.40
N ALA A 39 -5.74 -9.84 -1.32
CA ALA A 39 -6.16 -10.13 0.05
C ALA A 39 -7.50 -9.47 0.45
N GLY A 40 -8.12 -8.68 -0.44
CA GLY A 40 -9.45 -8.10 -0.22
C GLY A 40 -9.46 -6.63 0.18
N ALA A 41 -8.35 -5.90 -0.02
CA ALA A 41 -8.41 -4.44 0.03
C ALA A 41 -9.34 -3.90 -1.06
N ASP A 42 -10.16 -2.91 -0.72
CA ASP A 42 -11.05 -2.23 -1.67
C ASP A 42 -10.32 -1.11 -2.42
N GLY A 43 -9.12 -0.73 -1.97
CA GLY A 43 -8.25 0.21 -2.65
C GLY A 43 -6.87 0.33 -2.02
N ILE A 44 -5.95 0.95 -2.74
CA ILE A 44 -4.57 1.20 -2.29
C ILE A 44 -4.37 2.70 -2.08
N THR A 45 -3.71 3.04 -0.98
CA THR A 45 -3.34 4.41 -0.64
C THR A 45 -1.81 4.53 -0.65
N LEU A 46 -1.31 5.58 -1.28
CA LEU A 46 0.09 5.95 -1.24
C LEU A 46 0.21 7.46 -1.25
N HIS A 47 1.25 7.99 -0.62
CA HIS A 47 1.57 9.41 -0.61
C HIS A 47 2.94 9.62 -1.23
N LEU A 48 2.95 10.16 -2.46
CA LEU A 48 4.17 10.70 -3.04
C LEU A 48 4.54 11.96 -2.26
N ARG A 49 5.70 11.94 -1.61
CA ARG A 49 6.20 13.06 -0.81
C ARG A 49 7.05 13.98 -1.68
N GLU A 50 7.05 15.28 -1.40
CA GLU A 50 7.86 16.27 -2.12
C GLU A 50 9.38 16.06 -1.93
N ASP A 51 9.79 15.50 -0.78
CA ASP A 51 11.18 15.19 -0.46
C ASP A 51 11.66 13.84 -1.05
N ARG A 52 10.87 13.26 -1.97
CA ARG A 52 11.11 11.96 -2.58
C ARG A 52 10.83 11.93 -4.07
#